data_AF-A0A930RF93-F1
#
_entry.id   AF-A0A930RF93-F1
#
_cell.length_a   1.000
_cell.length_b   1.000
_cell.length_c   1.000
_cell.angle_alpha   90.00
_cell.angle_beta   90.00
_cell.angle_gamma   90.00
#
_symmetry.space_group_name_H-M   'P 1'
#
loop_
_entity.id
_entity.type
_entity.pdbx_description
1 polymer ?
#
loop_
_entity_poly.entity_id
_entity_poly.type
_entity_poly.pdbx_seq_one_letter_code
_entity_poly.pdbx_strand_id
1 'polypeptide(L)'
;MPIREDAIARAKKIKCVILDVDGVLTDGGIYVAPDGSELFKPFFARDGLAISLARKVGIRPALITGRASSIVVNRAKELRI
;
A
#
# COMPACT_ATOMS: atom_id res chain seq x y z
N MET A 1 1.31 18.60 11.00
CA MET A 1 0.56 17.86 12.04
C MET A 1 1.56 17.25 13.00
N PRO A 2 1.51 17.53 14.31
CA PRO A 2 2.44 16.94 15.27
C PRO A 2 2.19 15.43 15.38
N ILE A 3 3.27 14.65 15.46
CA ILE A 3 3.19 13.23 15.81
C ILE A 3 2.68 13.16 17.26
N ARG A 4 1.60 12.42 17.50
CA ARG A 4 1.11 12.20 18.87
C ARG A 4 2.21 11.59 19.73
N GLU A 5 2.34 12.03 20.97
CA GLU A 5 3.39 11.58 21.90
C GLU A 5 3.44 10.05 22.04
N ASP A 6 2.29 9.39 21.97
CA ASP A 6 2.16 7.94 22.11
C ASP A 6 2.45 7.14 20.83
N ALA A 7 2.50 7.80 19.67
CA ALA A 7 2.60 7.13 18.37
C ALA A 7 3.89 6.30 18.24
N ILE A 8 5.02 6.82 18.71
CA ILE A 8 6.31 6.10 18.68
C ILE A 8 6.24 4.83 19.55
N ALA A 9 5.65 4.93 20.75
CA ALA A 9 5.51 3.80 21.66
C ALA A 9 4.60 2.71 21.08
N ARG A 10 3.55 3.10 20.35
CA ARG A 10 2.67 2.17 19.61
C ARG A 10 3.38 1.54 18.42
N ALA A 11 4.09 2.32 17.62
CA ALA A 11 4.80 1.86 16.42
C ALA A 11 5.85 0.78 16.74
N LYS A 12 6.56 0.90 17.87
CA LYS A 12 7.55 -0.11 18.34
C LYS A 12 6.97 -1.51 18.54
N LYS A 13 5.65 -1.64 18.76
CA LYS A 13 4.96 -2.92 18.99
C LYS A 13 4.46 -3.57 17.70
N ILE A 14 4.51 -2.86 16.58
CA ILE A 14 3.92 -3.32 15.32
C ILE A 14 4.75 -4.45 14.71
N LYS A 15 4.07 -5.52 14.31
CA LYS A 15 4.63 -6.67 13.59
C LYS A 15 4.01 -6.85 12.20
N CYS A 16 2.94 -6.13 11.91
CA CYS A 16 2.21 -6.19 10.65
C CYS A 16 1.68 -4.80 10.30
N VAL A 17 1.77 -4.40 9.04
CA VAL A 17 1.18 -3.17 8.51
C VAL A 17 0.24 -3.55 7.38
N ILE A 18 -1.04 -3.24 7.54
CA ILE A 18 -2.07 -3.46 6.55
C ILE A 18 -2.38 -2.11 5.89
N LEU A 19 -2.35 -2.07 4.57
CA LEU A 19 -2.53 -0.86 3.79
C LEU A 19 -3.76 -1.01 2.90
N ASP A 20 -4.59 0.02 2.86
CA ASP A 20 -5.52 0.21 1.75
C ASP A 20 -4.73 0.62 0.50
N VAL A 21 -5.39 0.58 -0.65
CA VAL A 21 -4.80 0.90 -1.94
C VAL A 21 -5.23 2.28 -2.40
N ASP A 22 -6.51 2.48 -2.69
CA ASP A 22 -6.99 3.69 -3.34
C ASP A 22 -7.07 4.85 -2.35
N GLY A 23 -6.25 5.89 -2.56
CA GLY A 23 -6.11 7.02 -1.64
C GLY A 23 -5.11 6.79 -0.51
N VAL A 24 -4.43 5.64 -0.47
CA VAL A 24 -3.33 5.35 0.46
C VAL A 24 -2.03 5.06 -0.28
N LEU A 25 -2.02 4.02 -1.12
CA LEU A 25 -0.87 3.68 -1.98
C LEU A 25 -0.94 4.37 -3.36
N THR A 26 -2.07 4.98 -3.66
CA THR A 26 -2.33 5.80 -4.84
C THR A 26 -2.77 7.19 -4.39
N ASP A 27 -2.88 8.10 -5.35
CA ASP A 27 -3.48 9.42 -5.14
C ASP A 27 -5.03 9.40 -5.04
N GLY A 28 -5.64 8.21 -5.11
CA GLY A 28 -7.10 8.03 -5.11
C GLY A 28 -7.76 8.18 -6.48
N GLY A 29 -6.98 8.42 -7.54
CA GLY A 29 -7.48 8.47 -8.91
C GLY A 29 -8.03 7.13 -9.39
N ILE A 30 -9.16 7.16 -10.09
CA ILE A 30 -9.78 6.00 -10.73
C ILE A 30 -9.79 6.23 -12.23
N TYR A 31 -8.87 5.57 -12.94
CA TYR A 31 -8.74 5.69 -14.39
C TYR A 31 -9.40 4.48 -15.06
N VAL A 32 -10.44 4.76 -15.84
CA VAL A 32 -11.29 3.75 -16.48
C VAL A 32 -11.14 3.86 -18.00
N ALA A 33 -10.95 2.73 -18.66
CA ALA A 33 -10.92 2.64 -20.12
C ALA A 33 -12.35 2.79 -20.70
N PRO A 34 -12.50 3.06 -22.02
CA PRO A 34 -13.82 3.21 -22.64
C PRO A 34 -14.73 1.98 -22.51
N ASP A 35 -14.15 0.79 -22.34
CA ASP A 35 -14.88 -0.47 -22.14
C ASP A 35 -15.29 -0.72 -20.67
N GLY A 36 -15.00 0.23 -19.78
CA GLY A 36 -15.28 0.13 -18.34
C GLY A 36 -14.21 -0.63 -17.53
N SER A 37 -13.16 -1.15 -18.18
CA SER A 37 -12.05 -1.81 -17.49
C SER A 37 -11.12 -0.81 -16.80
N GLU A 38 -10.31 -1.28 -15.86
CA GLU A 38 -9.31 -0.43 -15.19
C GLU A 38 -8.14 -0.16 -16.14
N LEU A 39 -7.88 1.13 -16.44
CA LEU A 39 -6.85 1.53 -17.40
C LEU A 39 -5.46 1.55 -16.77
N PHE A 40 -5.30 2.25 -15.65
CA PHE A 40 -4.07 2.25 -14.86
C PHE A 40 -4.32 2.69 -13.41
N LYS A 41 -3.38 2.33 -12.53
CA LYS A 41 -3.39 2.73 -11.11
C LYS A 41 -1.98 3.18 -10.71
N PRO A 42 -1.74 4.49 -10.51
CA PRO A 42 -0.40 4.99 -10.22
C PRO A 42 0.00 4.68 -8.77
N PHE A 43 1.19 4.09 -8.59
CA PHE A 43 1.80 3.84 -7.28
C PHE A 43 3.10 4.64 -7.14
N PHE A 44 3.48 4.98 -5.91
CA PHE A 44 4.73 5.69 -5.66
C PHE A 44 5.90 4.71 -5.42
N ALA A 45 7.01 4.94 -6.12
CA ALA A 45 8.23 4.13 -5.97
C ALA A 45 8.80 4.15 -4.53
N ARG A 46 8.73 5.31 -3.87
CA ARG A 46 9.16 5.48 -2.46
C ARG A 46 8.39 4.56 -1.50
N ASP A 47 7.11 4.33 -1.75
CA ASP A 47 6.28 3.47 -0.90
C ASP A 47 6.66 1.99 -1.14
N GLY A 48 6.99 1.63 -2.38
CA GLY A 48 7.55 0.31 -2.69
C GLY A 48 8.87 0.03 -1.96
N LEU A 49 9.74 1.04 -1.84
CA LEU A 49 10.96 0.93 -1.03
C LEU A 49 10.63 0.75 0.46
N ALA A 50 9.72 1.56 1.01
CA ALA A 50 9.32 1.47 2.42
C ALA A 50 8.72 0.10 2.77
N ILE A 51 7.84 -0.44 1.93
CA ILE A 51 7.26 -1.79 2.08
C ILE A 51 8.35 -2.86 2.04
N SER A 52 9.30 -2.73 1.10
CA SER A 52 10.43 -3.66 1.00
C SER A 52 11.32 -3.63 2.25
N LEU A 53 11.57 -2.44 2.81
CA LEU A 53 12.34 -2.27 4.05
C LEU A 53 11.58 -2.82 5.26
N ALA A 54 10.27 -2.57 5.37
CA ALA A 54 9.43 -3.10 6.44
C ALA A 54 9.56 -4.63 6.53
N ARG A 55 9.47 -5.31 5.38
CA ARG A 55 9.67 -6.77 5.29
C ARG A 55 11.07 -7.20 5.75
N LYS A 56 12.12 -6.47 5.35
CA LYS A 56 13.51 -6.77 5.76
C LYS A 56 13.72 -6.64 7.27
N VAL A 57 12.98 -5.76 7.95
CA VAL A 57 13.05 -5.59 9.41
C VAL A 57 12.02 -6.43 10.17
N GLY A 58 11.37 -7.38 9.50
CA GLY A 58 10.44 -8.33 10.13
C GLY A 58 9.04 -7.78 10.39
N ILE A 59 8.66 -6.65 9.78
CA ILE A 59 7.28 -6.15 9.77
C ILE A 59 6.61 -6.72 8.52
N ARG A 60 5.52 -7.48 8.70
CA ARG A 60 4.77 -8.09 7.59
C ARG A 60 3.87 -7.04 6.92
N PRO A 61 4.11 -6.67 5.65
CA PRO A 61 3.13 -5.88 4.90
C PRO A 61 1.94 -6.75 4.48
N ALA A 62 0.77 -6.15 4.34
CA ALA A 62 -0.43 -6.75 3.75
C ALA A 62 -1.26 -5.66 3.06
N LEU A 63 -2.00 -6.02 2.01
CA LEU A 63 -2.94 -5.13 1.34
C LEU A 63 -4.38 -5.62 1.56
N ILE A 64 -5.29 -4.72 1.90
CA ILE A 64 -6.74 -4.97 1.91
C ILE A 64 -7.40 -3.81 1.18
N THR A 65 -8.10 -4.11 0.10
CA THR A 65 -8.81 -3.10 -0.70
C THR A 65 -10.21 -3.59 -1.07
N GLY A 66 -11.14 -2.64 -1.24
CA GLY A 66 -12.52 -2.94 -1.64
C GLY A 66 -12.69 -3.26 -3.12
N ARG A 67 -11.68 -3.00 -3.97
CA ARG A 67 -11.77 -3.23 -5.43
C ARG A 67 -10.91 -4.41 -5.85
N ALA A 68 -11.49 -5.32 -6.64
CA ALA A 68 -10.73 -6.35 -7.33
C ALA A 68 -9.97 -5.71 -8.51
N SER A 69 -8.64 -5.84 -8.53
CA SER A 69 -7.77 -5.25 -9.55
C SER A 69 -6.60 -6.17 -9.85
N SER A 70 -6.43 -6.54 -11.13
CA SER A 70 -5.27 -7.30 -11.59
C SER A 70 -3.97 -6.49 -11.46
N ILE A 71 -4.05 -5.17 -11.58
CA ILE A 71 -2.92 -4.24 -11.39
C ILE A 71 -2.43 -4.31 -9.93
N VAL A 72 -3.35 -4.29 -8.96
CA VAL A 72 -3.01 -4.43 -7.52
C VAL A 72 -2.37 -5.80 -7.25
N VAL A 73 -2.91 -6.88 -7.83
CA VAL A 73 -2.33 -8.22 -7.68
C VAL A 73 -0.89 -8.28 -8.21
N ASN A 74 -0.63 -7.70 -9.39
CA ASN A 74 0.71 -7.66 -9.97
C ASN A 74 1.67 -6.83 -9.11
N ARG A 75 1.22 -5.68 -8.60
CA ARG A 75 2.01 -4.84 -7.70
C ARG A 75 2.33 -5.53 -6.38
N ALA A 76 1.36 -6.23 -5.79
CA ALA A 76 1.56 -7.01 -4.56
C ALA A 76 2.62 -8.12 -4.77
N LYS A 77 2.56 -8.84 -5.89
CA LYS A 77 3.56 -9.86 -6.26
C LYS A 77 4.96 -9.26 -6.39
N GLU A 78 5.10 -8.12 -7.06
CA GLU A 78 6.38 -7.42 -7.19
C GLU A 78 6.98 -7.05 -5.82
N LEU A 79 6.13 -6.55 -4.91
CA LEU A 79 6.52 -6.16 -3.55
C LEU A 79 6.65 -7.33 -2.58
N ARG A 80 6.29 -8.54 -3.02
CA ARG A 80 6.28 -9.79 -2.23
C ARG A 80 5.40 -9.67 -0.99
N ILE A 81 4.18 -9.19 -1.20
CA ILE A 81 3.07 -9.16 -0.23
C ILE A 81 2.15 -10.35 -0.49
#